data_AF-A0A1H6A8D0-F1
#
_entry.id   AF-A0A1H6A8D0-F1
#
_cell.length_a   1.000
_cell.length_b   1.000
_cell.length_c   1.000
_cell.angle_alpha   90.00
_cell.angle_beta   90.00
_cell.angle_gamma   90.00
#
_symmetry.space_group_name_H-M   'P 1'
#
loop_
_entity.id
_entity.type
_entity.pdbx_description
1 polymer ?
#
loop_
_entity_poly.entity_id
_entity_poly.type
_entity_poly.pdbx_seq_one_letter_code
_entity_poly.pdbx_strand_id
1 'polypeptide(L)'
;MTRFLPGEIVNITITGGRIDEVSKNGIHVVLPNGTTATVELSNLEAVTVERVAPAEWPPQPGDLWRTERQPYFAMYSDGAMVLVNLGGERFSPDFVLAHGSLTLVHREEQDGGEVR
;
A
#
# COMPACT_ATOMS: atom_id res chain seq x y z
N MET A 1 -1.97 15.18 24.61
CA MET A 1 -2.19 15.74 23.26
C MET A 1 -1.33 16.98 23.14
N THR A 2 -0.46 17.04 22.13
CA THR A 2 0.30 18.25 21.82
C THR A 2 -0.63 19.30 21.23
N ARG A 3 -0.52 20.55 21.66
CA ARG A 3 -1.34 21.66 21.13
C ARG A 3 -0.51 22.39 20.08
N PHE A 4 -1.06 22.52 18.88
CA PHE A 4 -0.48 23.30 17.80
C PHE A 4 -1.06 24.71 17.79
N LEU A 5 -0.26 25.70 17.41
CA LEU A 5 -0.70 27.10 17.32
C LEU A 5 -1.02 27.49 15.88
N PRO A 6 -1.99 28.41 15.64
CA PRO A 6 -2.22 28.95 14.30
C PRO A 6 -0.95 29.56 13.71
N GLY A 7 -0.57 29.13 12.50
CA GLY A 7 0.63 29.58 11.79
C GLY A 7 1.88 28.72 12.02
N GLU A 8 1.81 27.70 12.87
CA GLU A 8 2.91 26.75 13.07
C GLU A 8 3.11 25.84 11.86
N ILE A 9 4.36 25.65 11.44
CA ILE A 9 4.72 24.70 10.38
C ILE A 9 4.85 23.32 11.03
N VAL A 10 3.97 22.39 10.64
CA VAL A 10 3.91 21.04 11.19
C VAL A 10 3.95 20.00 10.07
N ASN A 11 4.55 18.84 10.36
CA ASN A 11 4.43 17.66 9.51
C ASN A 11 3.25 16.82 9.98
N ILE A 12 2.36 16.46 9.05
CA ILE A 12 1.18 15.64 9.32
C ILE A 12 1.38 14.28 8.65
N THR A 13 1.25 13.21 9.41
CA THR A 13 1.31 11.83 8.91
C THR A 13 0.03 11.10 9.27
N ILE A 14 -0.63 10.51 8.27
CA ILE A 14 -1.83 9.68 8.47
C ILE A 14 -1.39 8.21 8.38
N THR A 15 -1.41 7.50 9.51
CA THR A 15 -0.96 6.10 9.57
C THR A 15 -2.09 5.15 9.23
N GLY A 16 -1.85 4.20 8.31
CA GLY A 16 -2.80 3.15 7.92
C GLY A 16 -3.99 3.64 7.08
N GLY A 17 -4.05 4.92 6.73
CA GLY A 17 -5.05 5.47 5.83
C GLY A 17 -4.81 5.02 4.38
N ARG A 18 -5.89 4.87 3.63
CA ARG A 18 -5.86 4.58 2.18
C ARG A 18 -6.44 5.75 1.42
N ILE A 19 -5.76 6.18 0.36
CA ILE A 19 -6.30 7.21 -0.54
C ILE A 19 -7.46 6.60 -1.32
N ASP A 20 -8.62 7.24 -1.23
CA ASP A 20 -9.83 6.90 -1.99
C ASP A 20 -9.94 7.76 -3.24
N GLU A 21 -9.76 9.07 -3.10
CA GLU A 21 -9.80 10.02 -4.21
C GLU A 21 -8.76 11.14 -4.00
N VAL A 22 -8.11 11.55 -5.09
CA VAL A 22 -7.33 12.81 -5.15
C VAL A 22 -8.03 13.72 -6.14
N SER A 23 -8.53 14.86 -5.66
CA SER A 23 -9.22 15.85 -6.48
C SER A 23 -8.63 17.24 -6.28
N LYS A 24 -9.03 18.18 -7.13
CA LYS A 24 -8.65 19.60 -6.99
C LYS A 24 -9.04 20.24 -5.65
N ASN A 25 -9.97 19.62 -4.91
CA ASN A 25 -10.47 20.15 -3.64
C ASN A 25 -9.74 19.54 -2.42
N GLY A 26 -8.94 18.50 -2.63
CA GLY A 26 -8.27 17.81 -1.53
C GLY A 26 -8.04 16.33 -1.77
N ILE A 27 -7.60 15.65 -0.70
CA ILE A 27 -7.37 14.21 -0.68
C ILE A 27 -8.40 13.57 0.25
N HIS A 28 -9.15 12.61 -0.28
CA HIS A 28 -10.05 11.76 0.49
C HIS A 28 -9.30 10.52 0.94
N VAL A 29 -9.30 10.27 2.25
CA VAL A 29 -8.58 9.16 2.88
C VAL A 29 -9.56 8.32 3.69
N VAL A 30 -9.60 7.02 3.45
CA VAL A 30 -10.31 6.06 4.28
C VAL A 30 -9.37 5.56 5.38
N LEU A 31 -9.76 5.78 6.63
CA LEU A 31 -9.01 5.36 7.82
C LEU A 31 -9.27 3.88 8.15
N PRO A 32 -8.40 3.22 8.96
CA PRO A 32 -8.56 1.81 9.33
C PRO A 32 -9.92 1.46 9.98
N ASN A 33 -10.56 2.43 10.63
CA ASN A 33 -11.89 2.26 11.24
C ASN A 33 -13.05 2.44 10.24
N GLY A 34 -12.76 2.56 8.94
CA GLY A 34 -13.74 2.78 7.88
C GLY A 34 -14.25 4.23 7.77
N THR A 35 -13.76 5.15 8.60
CA THR A 35 -14.16 6.57 8.51
C THR A 35 -13.40 7.25 7.36
N THR A 36 -14.12 8.04 6.57
CA THR A 36 -13.50 8.90 5.56
C THR A 36 -13.11 10.24 6.18
N ALA A 37 -11.86 10.64 6.00
CA ALA A 37 -11.34 11.96 6.32
C ALA A 37 -11.00 12.70 5.02
N THR A 38 -11.25 14.01 4.99
CA THR A 38 -10.86 14.87 3.88
C THR A 38 -9.75 15.80 4.34
N VAL A 39 -8.64 15.79 3.61
CA VAL A 39 -7.61 16.82 3.71
C VAL A 39 -7.95 17.87 2.66
N GLU A 40 -8.61 18.96 3.07
CA GLU A 40 -8.93 20.08 2.19
C GLU A 40 -7.67 20.86 1.86
N LEU A 41 -7.39 21.04 0.57
CA LEU A 41 -6.17 21.66 0.09
C LEU A 41 -6.52 22.78 -0.87
N SER A 42 -6.04 23.99 -0.57
CA SER A 42 -6.17 25.14 -1.47
C SER A 42 -5.16 25.09 -2.63
N ASN A 43 -4.06 24.36 -2.43
CA ASN A 43 -3.01 24.15 -3.43
C ASN A 43 -2.40 22.75 -3.28
N LEU A 44 -2.68 21.85 -4.23
CA LEU A 44 -2.14 20.48 -4.25
C LEU A 44 -0.61 20.45 -4.42
N GLU A 45 0.00 21.46 -5.04
CA GLU A 45 1.45 21.50 -5.27
C GLU A 45 2.25 21.62 -3.95
N ALA A 46 1.60 22.08 -2.88
CA ALA A 46 2.20 22.16 -1.55
C ALA A 46 2.15 20.82 -0.78
N VAL A 47 1.63 19.75 -1.40
CA VAL A 47 1.46 18.45 -0.75
C VAL A 47 2.36 17.40 -1.37
N THR A 48 3.17 16.77 -0.52
CA THR A 48 3.95 15.59 -0.88
C THR A 48 3.12 14.34 -0.61
N VAL A 49 2.88 13.55 -1.65
CA VAL A 49 2.25 12.23 -1.55
C VAL A 49 3.28 11.19 -1.94
N GLU A 50 3.65 10.34 -1.00
CA GLU A 50 4.58 9.22 -1.23
C GLU A 50 3.81 7.90 -1.23
N ARG A 51 4.11 7.03 -2.20
CA ARG A 51 3.59 5.66 -2.19
C ARG A 51 4.38 4.85 -1.17
N VAL A 52 3.66 4.24 -0.24
CA VAL A 52 4.22 3.30 0.75
C VAL A 52 3.81 1.88 0.40
N ALA A 53 4.69 0.93 0.70
CA ALA A 53 4.36 -0.49 0.56
C ALA A 53 3.24 -0.89 1.54
N PRO A 54 2.41 -1.88 1.20
CA PRO A 54 1.49 -2.49 2.16
C PRO A 54 2.22 -3.02 3.39
N ALA A 55 1.55 -3.09 4.54
CA ALA A 55 2.16 -3.54 5.79
C ALA A 55 2.65 -4.99 5.71
N GLU A 56 2.02 -5.81 4.87
CA GLU A 56 2.35 -7.22 4.68
C GLU A 56 3.51 -7.43 3.68
N TRP A 57 4.02 -6.36 3.07
CA TRP A 57 5.18 -6.36 2.18
C TRP A 57 6.49 -6.52 2.96
N PRO A 58 7.53 -7.22 2.46
CA PRO A 58 7.70 -7.78 1.11
C PRO A 58 6.85 -9.02 0.80
N PRO A 59 6.63 -9.36 -0.48
CA PRO A 59 5.92 -10.57 -0.86
C PRO A 59 6.73 -11.82 -0.48
N GLN A 60 6.01 -12.87 -0.09
CA GLN A 60 6.50 -14.19 0.24
C GLN A 60 6.02 -15.20 -0.81
N PRO A 61 6.73 -16.32 -1.04
CA PRO A 61 6.25 -17.35 -1.96
C PRO A 61 4.87 -17.85 -1.51
N GLY A 62 3.95 -18.02 -2.45
CA GLY A 62 2.58 -18.44 -2.16
C GLY A 62 1.60 -17.28 -1.95
N ASP A 63 2.08 -16.04 -1.78
CA ASP A 63 1.16 -14.93 -1.63
C ASP A 63 0.33 -14.71 -2.89
N LEU A 64 -0.95 -14.44 -2.68
CA LEU A 64 -1.82 -13.88 -3.71
C LEU A 64 -2.06 -12.39 -3.39
N TRP A 65 -1.62 -11.53 -4.28
CA TRP A 65 -1.83 -10.09 -4.23
C TRP A 65 -2.87 -9.67 -5.26
N ARG A 66 -3.64 -8.62 -4.97
CA ARG A 66 -4.60 -8.05 -5.89
C ARG A 66 -4.35 -6.58 -6.11
N THR A 67 -4.32 -6.19 -7.38
CA THR A 67 -4.47 -4.80 -7.83
C THR A 67 -5.88 -4.57 -8.34
N GLU A 68 -6.22 -3.32 -8.67
CA GLU A 68 -7.47 -3.00 -9.36
C GLU A 68 -7.61 -3.69 -10.72
N ARG A 69 -6.49 -3.98 -11.39
CA ARG A 69 -6.49 -4.53 -12.76
C ARG A 69 -6.49 -6.05 -12.79
N GLN A 70 -5.62 -6.67 -12.00
CA GLN A 70 -5.42 -8.12 -12.01
C GLN A 70 -4.77 -8.62 -10.71
N PRO A 71 -4.91 -9.91 -10.38
CA PRO A 71 -4.16 -10.53 -9.31
C PRO A 71 -2.72 -10.85 -9.75
N TYR A 72 -1.85 -11.02 -8.75
CA TYR A 72 -0.47 -11.45 -8.88
C TYR A 72 -0.17 -12.56 -7.86
N PHE A 73 0.50 -13.61 -8.31
CA PHE A 73 1.00 -14.68 -7.45
C PHE A 73 2.49 -14.51 -7.20
N ALA A 74 2.91 -14.53 -5.94
CA ALA A 74 4.30 -14.41 -5.56
C ALA A 74 5.00 -15.78 -5.54
N MET A 75 6.16 -15.87 -6.16
CA MET A 75 6.98 -17.08 -6.13
C MET A 75 8.46 -16.77 -6.34
N TYR A 76 9.32 -17.74 -6.03
CA TYR A 76 10.71 -17.69 -6.43
C TYR A 76 10.87 -18.14 -7.90
N SER A 77 11.61 -17.35 -8.67
CA SER A 77 12.11 -17.70 -10.00
C SER A 77 13.59 -17.34 -10.05
N ASP A 78 14.44 -18.29 -10.43
CA ASP A 78 15.87 -18.06 -10.62
C ASP A 78 16.56 -17.40 -9.40
N GLY A 79 16.11 -17.76 -8.19
CA GLY A 79 16.64 -17.24 -6.92
C GLY A 79 16.12 -15.85 -6.53
N ALA A 80 15.23 -15.24 -7.31
CA ALA A 80 14.62 -13.95 -7.02
C ALA A 80 13.11 -14.06 -6.77
N MET A 81 12.59 -13.19 -5.91
CA MET A 81 11.15 -13.04 -5.72
C MET A 81 10.54 -12.37 -6.95
N VAL A 82 9.50 -12.98 -7.52
CA VAL A 82 8.75 -12.43 -8.66
C VAL A 82 7.25 -12.49 -8.40
N LEU A 83 6.53 -11.55 -9.00
CA LEU A 83 5.07 -11.52 -9.04
C LEU A 83 4.60 -11.89 -10.44
N VAL A 84 3.77 -12.92 -10.54
CA VAL A 84 3.27 -13.48 -11.80
C VAL A 84 1.80 -13.13 -11.98
N ASN A 85 1.42 -12.53 -13.11
CA ASN A 85 0.02 -12.24 -13.41
C ASN A 85 -0.71 -13.46 -14.02
N LEU A 86 -2.00 -13.29 -14.31
CA LEU A 86 -2.81 -14.32 -14.98
C LEU A 86 -2.35 -14.67 -16.41
N GLY A 87 -1.60 -13.77 -17.07
CA GLY A 87 -0.99 -14.02 -18.38
C GLY A 87 0.32 -14.81 -18.32
N GLY A 88 0.84 -15.09 -17.12
CA GLY A 88 2.13 -15.76 -16.92
C GLY A 88 3.35 -14.84 -17.04
N GLU A 89 3.14 -13.53 -17.21
CA GLU A 89 4.21 -12.54 -17.21
C GLU A 89 4.77 -12.35 -15.81
N ARG A 90 6.08 -12.18 -15.71
CA ARG A 90 6.82 -12.07 -14.44
C ARG A 90 7.31 -10.64 -14.25
N PHE A 91 7.06 -10.10 -13.07
CA PHE A 91 7.45 -8.75 -12.70
C PHE A 91 8.26 -8.76 -11.41
N SER A 92 9.17 -7.81 -11.25
CA SER A 92 9.79 -7.58 -9.95
C SER A 92 8.78 -7.00 -8.97
N PRO A 93 8.90 -7.29 -7.66
CA PRO A 93 8.06 -6.68 -6.63
C PRO A 93 8.02 -5.15 -6.72
N ASP A 94 9.17 -4.51 -6.92
CA ASP A 94 9.27 -3.04 -7.03
C ASP A 94 8.52 -2.49 -8.25
N PHE A 95 8.55 -3.21 -9.38
CA PHE A 95 7.80 -2.80 -10.57
C PHE A 95 6.30 -2.82 -10.28
N VAL A 96 5.78 -3.88 -9.67
CA VAL A 96 4.34 -3.97 -9.38
C VAL A 96 3.93 -2.92 -8.35
N LEU A 97 4.74 -2.70 -7.30
CA LEU A 97 4.48 -1.71 -6.27
C LEU A 97 4.44 -0.27 -6.81
N ALA A 98 5.27 0.04 -7.81
CA ALA A 98 5.27 1.36 -8.44
C ALA A 98 4.02 1.65 -9.29
N HIS A 99 3.31 0.61 -9.77
CA HIS A 99 2.25 0.75 -10.77
C HIS A 99 0.83 0.54 -10.25
N GLY A 100 0.63 0.29 -8.95
CA GLY A 100 -0.72 0.16 -8.41
C GLY A 100 -0.79 -0.03 -6.90
N SER A 101 -2.00 0.16 -6.36
CA SER A 101 -2.31 -0.29 -5.00
C SER A 101 -2.33 -1.81 -4.96
N LEU A 102 -1.66 -2.40 -3.98
CA LEU A 102 -1.57 -3.84 -3.77
C LEU A 102 -2.25 -4.18 -2.45
N THR A 103 -3.17 -5.15 -2.49
CA THR A 103 -3.78 -5.73 -1.30
C THR A 103 -3.43 -7.20 -1.24
N LEU A 104 -2.92 -7.67 -0.10
CA LEU A 104 -2.73 -9.10 0.14
C LEU A 104 -4.11 -9.76 0.24
N VAL A 105 -4.37 -10.73 -0.62
CA VAL A 105 -5.60 -11.54 -0.63
C VAL A 105 -5.41 -12.80 0.18
N HIS A 106 -4.24 -13.42 0.04
CA HIS A 106 -3.92 -14.67 0.71
C HIS A 106 -2.43 -14.78 0.95
N ARG A 107 -2.07 -15.26 2.14
CA ARG A 107 -0.74 -15.76 2.51
C ARG A 107 -0.98 -16.99 3.36
N GLU A 108 -0.34 -18.10 3.01
CA GLU A 108 -0.32 -19.25 3.91
C GLU A 108 0.48 -18.85 5.15
N GLU A 109 -0.13 -18.95 6.32
CA GLU A 109 0.61 -18.86 7.57
C GLU A 109 1.57 -20.05 7.60
N GLN A 110 2.88 -19.78 7.69
CA GLN A 110 3.84 -20.84 7.96
C GLN A 110 3.51 -21.38 9.35
N ASP A 111 2.82 -22.52 9.39
CA ASP A 111 2.60 -23.26 10.61
C ASP A 111 3.97 -23.45 11.26
N GLY A 112 4.14 -22.86 12.44
CA GLY A 112 5.32 -22.97 13.26
C GLY A 112 5.46 -24.42 13.71
N GLY A 113 5.98 -25.26 12.83
CA GLY A 113 6.34 -26.63 13.13
C GLY A 113 7.50 -26.60 14.12
N GLU A 114 7.18 -26.59 15.41
CA GLU A 114 8.08 -27.07 16.46
C GLU A 114 8.51 -28.49 16.07
N VAL A 115 9.72 -28.61 15.51
CA VAL A 115 10.43 -29.87 15.45
C VAL A 115 10.87 -30.18 16.88
N ARG A 116 10.11 -31.04 17.56
CA ARG A 116 10.57 -31.71 18.78
C ARG A 116 11.56 -32.81 18.45
#